data_AF-A0A6L3JS56-F1
#
_entry.id   AF-A0A6L3JS56-F1
#
_cell.length_a   1.000
_cell.length_b   1.000
_cell.length_c   1.000
_cell.angle_alpha   90.00
_cell.angle_beta   90.00
_cell.angle_gamma   90.00
#
_symmetry.space_group_name_H-M   'P 1'
#
loop_
_entity.id
_entity.type
_entity.pdbx_description
1 polymer ?
#
loop_
_entity_poly.entity_id
_entity_poly.type
_entity_poly.pdbx_seq_one_letter_code
_entity_poly.pdbx_strand_id
1 'polypeptide(L)' 'SIGICYEGGLDCHGIAKDTRTEWQRHSLRVLVRALKMDYPEAQIVGHRDLSPDLNGNGEVEPMEWTKECPCFEVNMEKW' A
#
# COMPACT_ATOMS: atom_id res chain seq x y z
N SER A 1 4.08 -13.51 -3.24
CA SER A 1 3.09 -12.47 -2.93
C SER A 1 2.29 -12.16 -4.19
N ILE A 2 1.14 -11.50 -4.06
CA ILE A 2 0.38 -10.93 -5.19
C ILE A 2 0.61 -9.42 -5.17
N GLY A 3 1.15 -8.87 -6.26
CA GLY A 3 1.32 -7.43 -6.43
C GLY A 3 0.07 -6.81 -7.07
N ILE A 4 -0.47 -5.76 -6.46
CA ILE A 4 -1.62 -5.00 -7.00
C ILE A 4 -1.17 -3.57 -7.19
N CYS A 5 -1.32 -3.06 -8.41
CA CYS A 5 -1.03 -1.66 -8.74
C CYS A 5 -2.36 -0.92 -8.99
N TYR A 6 -2.38 0.36 -8.63
CA TYR A 6 -3.39 1.29 -9.10
C TYR A 6 -2.70 2.39 -9.91
N GLU A 7 -3.42 2.94 -10.88
CA GLU A 7 -2.91 4.05 -11.69
C GLU A 7 -2.95 5.36 -10.91
N GLY A 8 -1.82 6.04 -10.83
CA GLY A 8 -1.62 7.27 -10.08
C GLY A 8 -0.49 7.14 -9.04
N GLY A 9 -0.59 7.94 -7.98
CA GLY A 9 0.33 7.96 -6.84
C GLY A 9 1.18 9.22 -6.74
N LEU A 10 1.11 10.13 -7.71
CA LEU A 10 1.86 11.39 -7.73
C LEU A 10 0.92 12.58 -8.01
N ASP A 11 1.20 13.74 -7.43
CA ASP A 11 0.55 15.00 -7.78
C ASP A 11 1.18 15.68 -9.02
N CYS A 12 0.72 16.89 -9.37
CA CYS A 12 1.21 17.62 -10.53
C CYS A 12 2.68 18.09 -10.42
N HIS A 13 3.29 17.99 -9.24
CA HIS A 13 4.70 18.30 -9.00
C HIS A 13 5.55 17.03 -8.92
N GLY A 14 4.95 15.84 -9.11
CA GLY A 14 5.65 14.56 -8.99
C GLY A 14 5.87 14.12 -7.55
N ILE A 15 5.14 14.68 -6.59
CA ILE A 15 5.24 14.32 -5.17
C ILE A 15 4.23 13.21 -4.86
N ALA A 16 4.64 12.23 -4.03
CA ALA A 16 3.80 11.12 -3.63
C ALA A 16 2.48 11.59 -3.00
N LYS A 17 1.36 11.11 -3.52
CA LYS A 17 0.03 11.46 -3.05
C LYS A 17 -0.98 10.37 -3.41
N ASP A 18 -1.85 10.03 -2.45
CA ASP A 18 -3.03 9.22 -2.73
C ASP A 18 -3.93 9.97 -3.71
N THR A 19 -3.94 9.49 -4.95
CA THR A 19 -4.69 10.07 -6.08
C THR A 19 -5.72 9.07 -6.60
N ARG A 20 -5.98 7.99 -5.85
CA ARG A 20 -6.97 7.00 -6.22
C ARG A 20 -8.34 7.64 -6.33
N THR A 21 -8.99 7.39 -7.46
CA THR A 21 -10.40 7.70 -7.64
C THR A 21 -11.27 6.86 -6.70
N GLU A 22 -12.49 7.32 -6.43
CA GLU A 22 -13.47 6.55 -5.66
C GLU A 22 -13.69 5.13 -6.20
N TRP A 23 -13.71 4.99 -7.54
CA TRP A 23 -13.90 3.72 -8.23
C TRP A 23 -12.69 2.80 -8.11
N GLN A 24 -11.47 3.35 -8.16
CA GLN A 24 -10.25 2.57 -7.89
C GLN A 24 -10.23 2.08 -6.45
N ARG A 25 -10.58 2.92 -5.47
CA ARG A 25 -10.68 2.51 -4.06
C ARG A 25 -11.71 1.41 -3.86
N HIS A 26 -12.89 1.55 -4.46
CA HIS A 26 -13.93 0.53 -4.42
C HIS A 26 -13.44 -0.80 -5.01
N SER A 27 -12.90 -0.76 -6.22
CA SER A 27 -12.43 -1.96 -6.93
C SER A 27 -11.29 -2.66 -6.18
N LEU A 28 -10.35 -1.89 -5.63
CA LEU A 28 -9.26 -2.42 -4.79
C LEU A 28 -9.80 -3.15 -3.56
N ARG A 29 -10.77 -2.56 -2.85
CA ARG A 29 -11.37 -3.21 -1.67
C ARG A 29 -12.05 -4.52 -2.04
N VAL A 30 -12.82 -4.55 -3.13
CA VAL A 30 -13.48 -5.78 -3.60
C VAL A 30 -12.45 -6.86 -3.95
N LEU A 31 -11.41 -6.50 -4.72
CA LEU A 31 -10.35 -7.43 -5.10
C LEU A 31 -9.60 -7.98 -3.88
N VAL A 32 -9.18 -7.10 -2.96
CA VAL A 32 -8.44 -7.51 -1.77
C VAL A 32 -9.29 -8.39 -0.85
N ARG A 33 -10.60 -8.11 -0.71
CA ARG A 33 -11.53 -9.00 0.02
C ARG A 33 -11.59 -10.40 -0.60
N ALA A 34 -11.76 -10.47 -1.92
CA ALA A 34 -11.81 -11.75 -2.62
C ALA A 34 -10.51 -12.54 -2.42
N LEU A 35 -9.36 -11.89 -2.60
CA LEU A 35 -8.06 -12.52 -2.36
C LEU A 35 -7.87 -12.95 -0.90
N LYS A 36 -8.36 -12.18 0.07
CA LYS A 36 -8.27 -12.53 1.49
C LYS A 36 -9.17 -13.71 1.84
N MET A 37 -10.28 -13.91 1.14
CA MET A 37 -11.11 -15.11 1.28
C MET A 37 -10.39 -16.35 0.74
N ASP A 38 -9.72 -16.22 -0.42
CA ASP A 38 -8.95 -17.31 -1.02
C ASP A 38 -7.65 -17.61 -0.26
N TYR A 39 -7.06 -16.59 0.39
CA TYR A 39 -5.81 -16.67 1.14
C TYR A 39 -5.96 -16.06 2.55
N PRO A 40 -6.63 -16.75 3.50
CA PRO A 40 -6.95 -16.19 4.82
C PRO A 40 -5.74 -15.74 5.64
N GLU A 41 -4.58 -16.36 5.45
CA GLU A 41 -3.35 -16.03 6.19
C GLU A 41 -2.54 -14.89 5.54
N ALA A 42 -2.89 -14.46 4.32
CA ALA A 42 -2.13 -13.44 3.60
C ALA A 42 -2.20 -12.07 4.29
N GLN A 43 -1.06 -11.43 4.52
CA GLN A 43 -1.02 -10.07 5.04
C GLN A 43 -1.30 -9.04 3.93
N ILE A 44 -2.00 -7.96 4.28
CA ILE A 44 -2.26 -6.83 3.38
C ILE A 44 -1.34 -5.70 3.82
N VAL A 45 -0.34 -5.39 2.99
CA VAL A 45 0.73 -4.43 3.29
C VAL A 45 0.97 -3.51 2.09
N GLY A 46 1.47 -2.31 2.35
CA GLY A 46 2.03 -1.43 1.34
C GLY A 46 3.42 -1.88 0.89
N HIS A 47 3.86 -1.45 -0.29
CA HIS A 47 5.20 -1.77 -0.78
C HIS A 47 6.26 -1.13 0.13
N ARG A 48 6.04 0.09 0.62
CA ARG A 48 6.97 0.78 1.54
C ARG A 48 7.09 0.08 2.89
N ASP A 49 6.05 -0.60 3.35
CA ASP A 49 6.03 -1.34 4.62
C ASP A 49 6.98 -2.56 4.57
N LEU A 50 7.45 -2.93 3.38
CA LEU A 50 8.46 -3.98 3.14
C LEU A 50 9.87 -3.41 2.98
N SER A 51 10.08 -2.12 3.26
CA SER A 51 11.43 -1.54 3.29
C SER A 51 12.23 -2.18 4.43
N PRO A 52 13.57 -2.29 4.30
CA PRO A 52 14.40 -2.82 5.36
C PRO A 52 14.34 -1.89 6.59
N ASP A 53 14.15 -2.48 7.76
CA ASP A 53 14.38 -1.82 9.05
C ASP A 53 15.90 -1.64 9.24
N LEU A 54 16.36 -0.40 9.16
CA LEU A 54 17.78 -0.03 9.17
C LEU A 54 18.29 0.17 10.60
N ASN A 55 17.42 0.53 11.53
CA ASN A 55 17.79 0.80 12.92
C ASN A 55 17.49 -0.38 13.87
N GLY A 56 16.74 -1.39 13.42
CA GLY A 56 16.44 -2.62 14.13
C GLY A 56 15.36 -2.49 15.20
N ASN A 57 14.52 -1.45 15.15
CA ASN A 57 13.48 -1.20 16.15
C ASN A 57 12.15 -1.96 15.88
N GLY A 58 12.03 -2.63 14.75
CA GLY A 58 10.85 -3.39 14.34
C GLY A 58 9.74 -2.56 13.66
N GLU A 59 9.96 -1.28 13.43
CA GLU A 59 9.04 -0.36 12.74
C GLU A 59 9.72 0.25 11.51
N VAL A 60 9.07 0.19 10.35
CA VAL A 60 9.60 0.77 9.12
C VAL A 60 9.22 2.26 9.05
N GLU A 61 10.15 3.13 9.40
CA GLU A 61 9.93 4.58 9.50
C GLU A 61 10.13 5.30 8.14
N PRO A 62 9.58 6.52 7.95
CA PRO A 62 9.72 7.25 6.69
C PRO A 62 11.14 7.46 6.19
N MET A 63 12.11 7.56 7.10
CA MET A 63 13.53 7.71 6.76
C MET A 63 14.14 6.42 6.18
N GLU A 64 13.50 5.28 6.37
CA GLU A 64 13.94 3.96 5.93
C GLU A 64 13.22 3.50 4.64
N TRP A 65 12.22 4.26 4.20
CA TRP A 65 11.43 3.93 3.02
C TRP A 65 12.30 3.93 1.76
N THR A 66 12.39 2.76 1.13
CA THR A 66 13.04 2.64 -0.18
C THR A 66 12.17 3.22 -1.30
N LYS A 67 10.85 3.27 -1.07
CA LYS A 67 9.83 3.81 -1.99
C LYS A 67 8.69 4.39 -1.18
N GLU A 68 7.98 5.37 -1.72
CA GLU A 68 6.74 5.91 -1.10
C GLU A 68 5.48 5.13 -1.49
N CYS A 69 5.57 4.25 -2.49
CA CYS A 69 4.48 3.37 -2.92
C CYS A 69 3.91 2.58 -1.72
N PRO A 70 2.59 2.57 -1.49
CA PRO A 70 1.52 2.91 -2.44
C PRO A 70 1.00 4.35 -2.32
N CYS A 71 1.75 5.25 -1.68
CA CYS A 71 1.41 6.66 -1.49
C CYS A 71 0.18 6.90 -0.58
N PHE A 72 -0.21 5.89 0.22
CA PHE A 72 -1.22 5.96 1.27
C PHE A 72 -0.95 4.90 2.36
N GLU A 73 -1.56 5.09 3.54
CA GLU A 73 -1.47 4.14 4.66
C GLU A 73 -2.38 2.91 4.44
N VAL A 74 -1.79 1.75 4.14
CA VAL A 74 -2.54 0.50 3.89
C VAL A 74 -3.28 0.00 5.13
N ASN A 75 -2.68 0.15 6.31
CA ASN A 75 -3.28 -0.25 7.59
C ASN A 75 -4.50 0.60 7.99
N MET A 76 -4.64 1.81 7.44
CA MET A 76 -5.77 2.71 7.70
C MET A 76 -6.92 2.54 6.69
N GLU A 77 -6.72 1.74 5.65
CA GLU A 77 -7.73 1.47 4.63
C GLU A 77 -8.79 0.49 5.14
N LYS A 78 -10.05 0.71 4.74
CA LYS A 78 -11.17 -0.16 5.10
C LYS A 78 -11.25 -1.32 4.11
N TRP A 79 -10.60 -2.43 4.46
CA TRP A 79 -10.62 -3.68 3.70
C TRP A 79 -11.90 -4.48 3.85
#